data_AF-A0A955L887-F1
#
_entry.id   AF-A0A955L887-F1
#
_cell.length_a   1.000
_cell.length_b   1.000
_cell.length_c   1.000
_cell.angle_alpha   90.00
_cell.angle_beta   90.00
_cell.angle_gamma   90.00
#
_symmetry.space_group_name_H-M   'P 1'
#
loop_
_entity.id
_entity.type
_entity.pdbx_description
1 polymer ?
#
loop_
_entity_poly.entity_id
_entity_poly.type
_entity_poly.pdbx_seq_one_letter_code
_entity_poly.pdbx_strand_id
1 'polypeptide(L)'
;MVLLPSQERRKKLLFNLLKAQSFKPKTNMHKSSPSKIWRKFDTRYSIISNQKAKLISWSKVESGPDGFDLYTPYTVGILEFEDGTRFTAQVTDSDYDTLKYGDVFVPFFKKYYEDGSDGVIHYGLKWRKI
;
A
#
# COMPACT_ATOMS: atom_id res chain seq x y z
N MET A 1 22.86 -28.28 16.74
CA MET A 1 23.18 -26.90 17.16
C MET A 1 23.35 -26.05 15.90
N VAL A 2 22.26 -25.55 15.31
CA VAL A 2 22.30 -24.76 14.07
C VAL A 2 22.15 -23.29 14.46
N LEU A 3 23.23 -22.53 14.25
CA LEU A 3 23.32 -21.11 14.62
C LEU A 3 22.24 -20.30 13.89
N LEU A 4 21.39 -19.61 14.66
CA LEU A 4 20.45 -18.62 14.15
C LEU A 4 21.23 -17.51 13.44
N PRO A 5 20.85 -17.11 12.20
CA PRO A 5 21.54 -16.02 11.52
C PRO A 5 21.30 -14.69 12.26
N SER A 6 22.38 -13.91 12.40
CA SER A 6 22.40 -12.55 12.99
C SER A 6 21.22 -11.68 12.50
N GLN A 7 20.71 -10.83 13.39
CA GLN A 7 19.57 -9.94 13.18
C GLN A 7 19.69 -9.10 11.89
N GLU A 8 20.90 -8.75 11.47
CA GLU A 8 21.16 -8.02 10.23
C GLU A 8 20.88 -8.84 8.97
N ARG A 9 21.19 -10.14 8.97
CA ARG A 9 20.92 -11.04 7.84
C ARG A 9 19.42 -11.26 7.67
N ARG A 10 18.64 -11.28 8.75
CA ARG A 10 17.17 -11.33 8.72
C ARG A 10 16.55 -10.06 8.15
N LYS A 11 17.05 -8.88 8.54
CA LYS A 11 16.59 -7.59 7.99
C LYS A 11 16.86 -7.49 6.48
N LYS A 12 18.04 -7.93 6.03
CA LYS A 12 18.42 -7.94 4.61
C LYS A 12 17.57 -8.93 3.77
N LEU A 13 17.23 -10.08 4.34
CA LEU A 13 16.33 -11.07 3.72
C LEU A 13 14.88 -10.56 3.62
N LEU A 14 14.37 -9.92 4.66
CA LEU A 14 13.03 -9.30 4.67
C LEU A 14 12.93 -8.10 3.71
N PHE A 15 13.98 -7.30 3.63
CA PHE A 15 14.08 -6.19 2.67
C PHE A 15 14.12 -6.69 1.22
N ASN A 16 14.87 -7.76 0.94
CA ASN A 16 14.87 -8.40 -0.38
C ASN A 16 13.54 -9.11 -0.73
N LEU A 17 12.78 -9.58 0.28
CA LEU A 17 11.42 -10.13 0.11
C LEU A 17 10.39 -9.05 -0.22
N LEU A 18 10.54 -7.84 0.33
CA LEU A 18 9.75 -6.67 -0.04
C LEU A 18 10.10 -6.17 -1.46
N LYS A 19 11.39 -6.19 -1.83
CA LYS A 19 11.81 -5.93 -3.23
C LYS A 19 11.23 -6.93 -4.22
N ALA A 20 11.10 -8.20 -3.85
CA ALA A 20 10.48 -9.24 -4.69
C ALA A 20 8.95 -9.08 -4.83
N GLN A 21 8.31 -8.20 -4.05
CA GLN A 21 6.88 -7.85 -4.20
C GLN A 21 6.63 -6.72 -5.19
N SER A 22 7.67 -6.00 -5.64
CA SER A 22 7.61 -5.27 -6.90
C SER A 22 7.60 -6.30 -8.04
N PHE A 23 6.39 -6.60 -8.52
CA PHE A 23 6.11 -7.44 -9.69
C PHE A 23 6.32 -8.96 -9.55
N LYS A 24 5.62 -9.59 -8.59
CA LYS A 24 5.02 -10.93 -8.78
C LYS A 24 3.62 -10.99 -8.16
N PRO A 25 2.53 -10.97 -8.95
CA PRO A 25 1.19 -11.25 -8.43
C PRO A 25 1.02 -12.76 -8.23
N LYS A 26 1.76 -13.34 -7.28
CA LYS A 26 1.58 -14.74 -6.85
C LYS A 26 1.96 -14.90 -5.38
N THR A 27 1.23 -14.25 -4.49
CA THR A 27 0.95 -14.89 -3.21
C THR A 27 -0.52 -15.29 -3.26
N ASN A 28 -0.82 -16.54 -2.90
CA ASN A 28 -2.18 -17.07 -2.86
C ASN A 28 -3.00 -16.35 -1.77
N MET A 29 -3.37 -15.09 -2.01
CA MET A 29 -4.21 -14.29 -1.10
C MET A 29 -5.58 -14.94 -0.92
N HIS A 30 -6.04 -15.71 -1.91
CA HIS A 30 -7.24 -16.55 -1.86
C HIS A 30 -7.16 -17.76 -0.90
N LYS A 31 -5.99 -18.11 -0.33
CA LYS A 31 -5.82 -19.35 0.47
C LYS A 31 -5.62 -19.14 1.98
N SER A 32 -5.63 -17.91 2.49
CA SER A 32 -5.55 -17.65 3.92
C SER A 32 -6.88 -17.12 4.47
N SER A 33 -7.42 -17.82 5.48
CA SER A 33 -8.57 -17.34 6.25
C SER A 33 -8.31 -15.91 6.79
N PRO A 34 -9.29 -15.00 6.69
CA PRO A 34 -9.20 -13.63 7.20
C PRO A 34 -8.65 -13.55 8.63
N SER A 35 -8.98 -14.52 9.50
CA SER A 35 -8.51 -14.58 10.89
C SER A 35 -7.01 -14.84 11.03
N LYS A 36 -6.39 -15.61 10.11
CA LYS A 36 -4.93 -15.83 10.09
C LYS A 36 -4.19 -14.61 9.54
N ILE A 37 -4.81 -13.88 8.60
CA ILE A 37 -4.31 -12.60 8.11
C ILE A 37 -4.32 -11.59 9.25
N TRP A 38 -5.45 -11.50 9.97
CA TRP A 38 -5.65 -10.62 11.12
C TRP A 38 -4.65 -10.88 12.27
N ARG A 39 -4.41 -12.14 12.64
CA ARG A 39 -3.41 -12.48 13.69
C ARG A 39 -1.98 -12.02 13.37
N LYS A 40 -1.65 -11.85 12.09
CA LYS A 40 -0.34 -11.35 11.63
C LYS A 40 -0.40 -9.89 11.17
N PHE A 41 -1.54 -9.22 11.39
CA PHE A 41 -1.79 -7.87 10.89
C PHE A 41 -0.95 -6.86 11.66
N ASP A 42 -0.90 -6.94 12.97
CA ASP A 42 -0.18 -5.99 13.83
C ASP A 42 1.32 -5.89 13.49
N THR A 43 2.00 -7.03 13.38
CA THR A 43 3.42 -7.08 12.97
C THR A 43 3.62 -6.60 11.53
N ARG A 44 2.72 -6.92 10.60
CA ARG A 44 2.83 -6.50 9.19
C ARG A 44 2.52 -5.01 9.00
N TYR A 45 1.55 -4.48 9.72
CA TYR A 45 1.17 -3.08 9.71
C TYR A 45 2.34 -2.22 10.19
N SER A 46 2.98 -2.61 11.30
CA SER A 46 4.16 -1.91 11.84
C SER A 46 5.34 -1.85 10.86
N ILE A 47 5.49 -2.86 10.00
CA ILE A 47 6.56 -2.89 8.98
C ILE A 47 6.21 -2.01 7.78
N ILE A 48 4.95 -2.03 7.34
CA ILE A 48 4.49 -1.31 6.15
C ILE A 48 4.34 0.19 6.45
N SER A 49 3.78 0.55 7.61
CA SER A 49 3.52 1.95 7.99
C SER A 49 4.77 2.81 8.07
N ASN A 50 5.94 2.19 8.24
CA ASN A 50 7.22 2.87 8.31
C ASN A 50 7.87 3.12 6.93
N GLN A 51 7.24 2.64 5.84
CA GLN A 51 7.72 2.89 4.49
C GLN A 51 7.27 4.28 4.02
N LYS A 52 8.24 5.10 3.62
CA LYS A 52 7.99 6.45 3.10
C LYS A 52 8.22 6.47 1.60
N ALA A 53 7.35 7.15 0.88
CA ALA A 53 7.50 7.39 -0.55
C ALA A 53 7.23 8.85 -0.89
N LYS A 54 7.95 9.38 -1.88
CA LYS A 54 7.84 10.77 -2.34
C LYS A 54 6.91 10.86 -3.54
N LEU A 55 6.10 11.91 -3.61
CA LEU A 55 5.22 12.18 -4.74
C LEU A 55 5.99 12.74 -5.94
N ILE A 56 5.88 12.07 -7.08
CA ILE A 56 6.56 12.44 -8.33
C ILE A 56 5.60 13.09 -9.32
N SER A 57 4.39 12.56 -9.42
CA SER A 57 3.33 13.07 -10.30
C SER A 57 1.98 12.66 -9.74
N TRP A 58 0.93 13.44 -9.99
CA TRP A 58 -0.42 13.13 -9.54
C TRP A 58 -1.46 13.64 -10.53
N SER A 59 -2.65 13.05 -10.46
CA SER A 59 -3.80 13.40 -11.27
C SER A 59 -5.08 13.17 -10.47
N LYS A 60 -6.09 14.01 -10.73
CA LYS A 60 -7.41 13.89 -10.15
C LYS A 60 -8.29 13.06 -11.08
N VAL A 61 -8.86 12.00 -10.55
CA VAL A 61 -9.86 11.20 -11.27
C VAL A 61 -11.23 11.78 -10.92
N GLU A 62 -11.79 12.54 -11.86
CA GLU A 62 -13.12 13.17 -11.74
C GLU A 62 -14.26 12.21 -12.10
N SER A 63 -13.98 11.15 -12.84
CA SER A 63 -14.96 10.13 -13.22
C SER A 63 -14.32 8.75 -13.08
N GLY A 64 -14.66 8.10 -11.97
CA GLY A 64 -14.18 6.75 -11.67
C GLY A 64 -14.96 5.67 -12.45
N PRO A 65 -14.46 4.42 -12.44
CA PRO A 65 -15.21 3.27 -12.93
C PRO A 65 -16.39 2.95 -11.99
N ASP A 66 -17.37 2.21 -12.52
CA ASP A 66 -18.53 1.74 -11.76
C ASP A 66 -18.11 1.08 -10.44
N GLY A 67 -18.74 1.47 -9.33
CA GLY A 67 -18.42 0.98 -7.99
C GLY A 67 -17.34 1.80 -7.24
N PHE A 68 -16.76 2.80 -7.88
CA PHE A 68 -15.90 3.82 -7.24
C PHE A 68 -16.61 5.16 -7.04
N ASP A 69 -17.93 5.21 -7.25
CA ASP A 69 -18.74 6.43 -7.16
C ASP A 69 -18.61 7.11 -5.79
N LEU A 70 -18.62 6.31 -4.71
CA LEU A 70 -18.45 6.80 -3.34
C LEU A 70 -17.08 7.42 -3.06
N TYR A 71 -16.11 7.17 -3.91
CA TYR A 71 -14.74 7.66 -3.76
C TYR A 71 -14.38 8.73 -4.79
N THR A 72 -15.25 8.99 -5.77
CA THR A 72 -15.02 9.99 -6.79
C THR A 72 -15.43 11.38 -6.27
N PRO A 73 -14.60 12.43 -6.46
CA PRO A 73 -13.27 12.40 -7.06
C PRO A 73 -12.17 11.94 -6.09
N TYR A 74 -11.16 11.25 -6.62
CA TYR A 74 -9.97 10.85 -5.86
C TYR A 74 -8.67 11.20 -6.58
N THR A 75 -7.60 11.38 -5.81
CA THR A 75 -6.27 11.66 -6.34
C THR A 75 -5.46 10.38 -6.47
N VAL A 76 -4.88 10.15 -7.65
CA VAL A 76 -3.88 9.12 -7.89
C VAL A 76 -2.52 9.76 -8.06
N GLY A 77 -1.49 9.12 -7.49
CA GLY A 77 -0.12 9.57 -7.54
C GLY A 77 0.83 8.49 -8.01
N ILE A 78 1.89 8.91 -8.70
CA ILE A 78 3.11 8.14 -8.87
C ILE A 78 4.01 8.49 -7.69
N LEU A 79 4.29 7.49 -6.88
CA LEU A 79 5.15 7.59 -5.70
C LEU A 79 6.49 6.89 -5.97
N GLU A 80 7.55 7.40 -5.35
CA GLU A 80 8.91 6.87 -5.46
C GLU A 80 9.48 6.57 -4.07
N PHE A 81 9.95 5.35 -3.87
CA PHE A 81 10.69 4.95 -2.67
C PHE A 81 12.13 5.47 -2.70
N GLU A 82 12.81 5.49 -1.55
CA GLU A 82 14.21 5.91 -1.45
C GLU A 82 15.17 5.11 -2.34
N ASP A 83 14.81 3.87 -2.71
CA ASP A 83 15.62 3.03 -3.60
C ASP A 83 15.35 3.28 -5.10
N GLY A 84 14.53 4.29 -5.44
CA GLY A 84 14.17 4.66 -6.81
C GLY A 84 13.02 3.87 -7.41
N THR A 85 12.45 2.89 -6.69
CA THR A 85 11.29 2.13 -7.16
C THR A 85 10.06 3.02 -7.23
N ARG A 86 9.40 3.07 -8.39
CA ARG A 86 8.17 3.82 -8.61
C ARG A 86 6.94 2.93 -8.65
N PHE A 87 5.83 3.42 -8.13
CA PHE A 87 4.54 2.73 -8.16
C PHE A 87 3.38 3.72 -8.19
N THR A 88 2.23 3.26 -8.66
CA THR A 88 1.00 4.05 -8.71
C THR A 88 0.11 3.69 -7.52
N ALA A 89 -0.41 4.69 -6.82
CA ALA A 89 -1.36 4.48 -5.74
C ALA A 89 -2.31 5.67 -5.55
N GLN A 90 -3.42 5.44 -4.84
CA GLN A 90 -4.28 6.53 -4.40
C GLN A 90 -3.63 7.24 -3.21
N VAL A 91 -3.54 8.56 -3.30
CA VAL A 91 -3.07 9.42 -2.22
C VAL A 91 -4.26 10.08 -1.52
N THR A 92 -4.20 10.19 -0.20
CA THR A 92 -5.27 10.71 0.66
C THR A 92 -4.73 11.69 1.69
N ASP A 93 -5.64 12.23 2.50
CA ASP A 93 -5.34 13.15 3.61
C ASP A 93 -4.64 14.43 3.13
N SER A 94 -4.95 14.86 1.91
CA SER A 94 -4.47 16.09 1.27
C SER A 94 -5.41 16.50 0.14
N ASP A 95 -5.63 17.81 -0.01
CA ASP A 95 -6.40 18.36 -1.12
C ASP A 95 -5.54 18.40 -2.38
N TYR A 96 -6.14 18.12 -3.54
CA TYR A 96 -5.43 18.02 -4.82
C TYR A 96 -4.56 19.26 -5.12
N ASP A 97 -5.08 20.46 -4.86
CA ASP A 97 -4.40 21.73 -5.16
C ASP A 97 -3.25 22.05 -4.18
N THR A 98 -3.18 21.34 -3.05
CA THR A 98 -2.14 21.53 -2.04
C THR A 98 -0.95 20.59 -2.21
N LEU A 99 -1.08 19.60 -3.10
CA LEU A 99 -0.05 18.62 -3.38
C LEU A 99 1.14 19.25 -4.08
N LYS A 100 2.33 18.83 -3.68
CA LYS A 100 3.60 19.30 -4.24
C LYS A 100 4.50 18.12 -4.58
N TYR A 101 5.32 18.33 -5.60
CA TYR A 101 6.41 17.41 -5.91
C TYR A 101 7.29 17.22 -4.67
N GLY A 102 7.61 15.96 -4.36
CA GLY A 102 8.44 15.60 -3.22
C GLY A 102 7.70 15.46 -1.89
N ASP A 103 6.38 15.73 -1.83
CA ASP A 103 5.56 15.44 -0.65
C ASP A 103 5.72 13.97 -0.22
N VAL A 104 5.82 13.74 1.09
CA VAL A 104 6.11 12.41 1.65
C VAL A 104 4.83 11.75 2.13
N PHE A 105 4.66 10.50 1.74
CA PHE A 105 3.50 9.69 2.06
C PHE A 105 3.89 8.39 2.76
N VAL A 106 2.98 7.88 3.59
CA VAL A 106 3.07 6.55 4.23
C VAL A 106 1.85 5.71 3.88
N PRO A 107 2.02 4.38 3.74
CA PRO A 107 0.92 3.48 3.45
C PRO A 107 0.08 3.22 4.70
N PHE A 108 -1.21 3.04 4.48
CA PHE A 108 -2.15 2.57 5.48
C PHE A 108 -3.23 1.72 4.83
N PHE A 109 -3.91 0.90 5.63
CA PHE A 109 -4.98 0.04 5.14
C PHE A 109 -6.31 0.78 5.17
N LYS A 110 -7.05 0.73 4.06
CA LYS A 110 -8.42 1.25 3.96
C LYS A 110 -9.27 0.34 3.07
N LYS A 111 -10.58 0.36 3.31
CA LYS A 111 -11.55 -0.19 2.36
C LYS A 111 -11.36 0.50 1.00
N TYR A 112 -11.22 -0.31 -0.05
CA TYR A 112 -10.96 0.15 -1.42
C TYR A 112 -12.27 0.24 -2.21
N TYR A 113 -13.07 -0.82 -2.22
CA TYR A 113 -14.46 -0.87 -2.71
C TYR A 113 -15.18 -2.12 -2.16
N GLU A 114 -16.48 -2.25 -2.43
CA GLU A 114 -17.28 -3.44 -2.11
C GLU A 114 -18.10 -3.89 -3.31
N ASP A 115 -18.28 -5.19 -3.46
CA ASP A 115 -19.08 -5.78 -4.55
C ASP A 115 -20.59 -5.78 -4.20
N GLY A 116 -21.17 -4.61 -3.93
CA GLY A 116 -22.58 -4.46 -3.54
C GLY A 116 -22.87 -4.79 -2.06
N SER A 117 -24.16 -4.83 -1.68
CA SER A 117 -24.60 -4.92 -0.28
C SER A 117 -24.24 -6.23 0.44
N ASP A 118 -24.23 -7.34 -0.30
CA ASP A 118 -23.86 -8.68 0.20
C ASP A 118 -22.49 -9.14 -0.34
N GLY A 119 -21.71 -8.20 -0.89
CA GLY A 119 -20.47 -8.45 -1.59
C GLY A 119 -19.24 -8.60 -0.72
N VAL A 120 -18.12 -8.94 -1.37
CA VAL A 120 -16.81 -8.96 -0.72
C VAL A 120 -16.32 -7.52 -0.54
N ILE A 121 -15.82 -7.21 0.66
CA ILE A 121 -15.13 -5.95 0.94
C ILE A 121 -13.66 -6.10 0.55
N HIS A 122 -13.24 -5.31 -0.42
CA HIS A 122 -11.85 -5.27 -0.88
C HIS A 122 -11.08 -4.26 -0.04
N TYR A 123 -10.08 -4.75 0.72
CA TYR A 123 -9.15 -3.89 1.44
C TYR A 123 -7.88 -3.70 0.63
N GLY A 124 -7.37 -2.48 0.64
CA GLY A 124 -6.16 -2.12 -0.09
C GLY A 124 -5.28 -1.17 0.71
N LEU A 125 -4.10 -0.90 0.15
CA LEU A 125 -3.22 0.15 0.63
C LEU A 125 -3.58 1.47 -0.05
N LYS A 126 -3.72 2.51 0.75
CA LYS A 126 -3.72 3.91 0.30
C LYS A 126 -2.55 4.62 0.97
N TRP A 127 -2.21 5.80 0.47
CA TRP A 127 -1.04 6.55 0.90
C TRP A 127 -1.49 7.88 1.47
N ARG A 128 -1.21 8.14 2.74
CA ARG A 128 -1.56 9.43 3.38
C ARG A 128 -0.34 10.32 3.51
N LYS A 129 -0.54 11.63 3.38
CA LYS A 129 0.51 12.62 3.58
C LYS A 129 0.95 12.63 5.05
N ILE A 130 2.24 12.82 5.29
CA ILE A 130 2.81 13.07 6.64
C ILE A 130 2.94 14.57 6.86
#